data_AF-Q17F48-F1
#
_entry.id   AF-Q17F48-F1
#
_cell.length_a   1.000
_cell.length_b   1.000
_cell.length_c   1.000
_cell.angle_alpha   90.00
_cell.angle_beta   90.00
_cell.angle_gamma   90.00
#
_symmetry.space_group_name_H-M   'P 1'
#
loop_
_entity.id
_entity.type
_entity.pdbx_description
1 polymer ?
#
loop_
_entity_poly.entity_id
_entity_poly.type
_entity_poly.pdbx_seq_one_letter_code
_entity_poly.pdbx_strand_id
1 'polypeptide(L)'
;MYKYLSKHRFLIDLEPIDVQRKITYFKYLNATTEDILQQPALFTLHLITLENRTTILRECGFVETLNLLTISKYITIIRQKVKALKNNKLIPLDLNMMDQLSKQFDTEIRPNIDYHEDMHLQTIREHFFNAYLRQRLQLTDEELNKLWRSYSKIKHKSFGHTQRVVDILEHDLKFSRDKIVRNLYLLHADPENMLRYSEVVPSIAGVDIRDVMIKQPKVLMIPCEAVKELLSYLREFGIDEAGVLKYSTILTLSPNTVLARLEQLKKTKEFDVLSKHPRITKLIAYQTKAAIRLDFLQQLKVRCASLNVLSSHSNSFEKYIRDGYDRTKGTDVAHYLNMVFHRQGNDAIEQLKRHPNWFHVPAVQMQEILDYLKRRGFSLNDVYENIQILLYPL
;
A
#
# COMPACT_ATOMS: atom_id res chain seq x y z
N MET A 1 19.56 32.78 -18.69
CA MET A 1 18.44 31.87 -18.36
C MET A 1 18.02 30.98 -19.54
N TYR A 2 17.65 31.53 -20.71
CA TYR A 2 17.23 30.74 -21.89
C TYR A 2 18.27 29.69 -22.35
N LYS A 3 19.56 30.05 -22.41
CA LYS A 3 20.68 29.15 -22.75
C LYS A 3 20.94 28.04 -21.71
N TYR A 4 20.49 28.22 -20.47
CA TYR A 4 20.63 27.23 -19.39
C TYR A 4 19.47 26.24 -19.44
N LEU A 5 18.24 26.73 -19.59
CA LEU A 5 17.05 25.90 -19.77
C LEU A 5 17.10 25.09 -21.07
N SER A 6 17.74 25.60 -22.13
CA SER A 6 17.96 24.83 -23.36
C SER A 6 18.91 23.64 -23.16
N LYS A 7 19.88 23.75 -22.23
CA LYS A 7 20.78 22.66 -21.84
C LYS A 7 20.17 21.69 -20.83
N HIS A 8 19.23 22.16 -20.01
CA HIS A 8 18.58 21.39 -18.95
C HIS A 8 17.06 21.39 -19.13
N ARG A 9 16.61 20.91 -20.29
CA ARG A 9 15.21 20.99 -20.72
C ARG A 9 14.24 20.29 -19.75
N PHE A 10 14.70 19.23 -19.09
CA PHE A 10 13.93 18.50 -18.09
C PHE A 10 13.49 19.35 -16.89
N LEU A 11 14.14 20.50 -16.64
CA LEU A 11 13.73 21.42 -15.57
C LEU A 11 12.40 22.12 -15.87
N ILE A 12 11.99 22.19 -17.14
CA ILE A 12 10.74 22.83 -17.58
C ILE A 12 9.53 21.99 -17.15
N ASP A 13 9.69 20.67 -17.10
CA ASP A 13 8.61 19.72 -16.82
C ASP A 13 8.43 19.45 -15.31
N LEU A 14 9.23 20.10 -14.46
CA LEU A 14 9.17 19.91 -13.01
C LEU A 14 8.05 20.73 -12.37
N GLU A 15 7.41 20.16 -11.36
CA GLU A 15 6.37 20.83 -10.61
C GLU A 15 6.95 22.02 -9.81
N PRO A 16 6.42 23.26 -9.97
CA PRO A 16 6.98 24.45 -9.34
C PRO A 16 7.06 24.36 -7.81
N ILE A 17 6.08 23.73 -7.16
CA ILE A 17 6.02 23.59 -5.70
C ILE A 17 7.16 22.69 -5.21
N ASP A 18 7.39 21.56 -5.88
CA ASP A 18 8.47 20.64 -5.55
C ASP A 18 9.86 21.27 -5.79
N VAL A 19 10.02 22.02 -6.89
CA VAL A 19 11.24 22.80 -7.16
C VAL A 19 11.51 23.80 -6.02
N GLN A 20 10.49 24.55 -5.59
CA GLN A 20 10.63 25.53 -4.51
C GLN A 20 11.04 24.86 -3.19
N ARG A 21 10.44 23.72 -2.84
CA ARG A 21 10.81 22.93 -1.66
C ARG A 21 12.27 22.50 -1.69
N LYS A 22 12.74 21.99 -2.84
CA LYS A 22 14.14 21.59 -3.03
C LYS A 22 15.10 22.78 -2.93
N ILE A 23 14.75 23.94 -3.50
CA ILE A 23 15.56 25.16 -3.35
C ILE A 23 15.68 25.56 -1.88
N THR A 24 14.57 25.57 -1.14
CA THR A 24 14.59 25.85 0.30
C THR A 24 15.50 24.88 1.05
N TYR A 25 15.41 23.58 0.74
CA TYR A 25 16.28 22.57 1.31
C TYR A 25 17.77 22.78 0.95
N PHE A 26 18.10 23.11 -0.30
CA PHE A 26 19.48 23.39 -0.70
C PHE A 26 20.04 24.62 0.02
N LYS A 27 19.23 25.66 0.20
CA LYS A 27 19.62 26.84 0.99
C LYS A 27 19.82 26.51 2.47
N TYR A 28 19.01 25.61 3.04
CA TYR A 28 19.23 25.09 4.39
C TYR A 28 20.57 24.35 4.53
N LEU A 29 21.09 23.77 3.45
CA LEU A 29 22.44 23.20 3.38
C LEU A 29 23.53 24.24 3.08
N ASN A 30 23.24 25.53 3.22
CA ASN A 30 24.13 26.65 2.92
C ASN A 30 24.63 26.69 1.45
N ALA A 31 23.89 26.10 0.51
CA ALA A 31 24.25 26.18 -0.91
C ALA A 31 23.90 27.56 -1.49
N THR A 32 24.85 28.12 -2.25
CA THR A 32 24.61 29.35 -3.00
C THR A 32 23.76 29.09 -4.25
N THR A 33 23.22 30.15 -4.85
CA THR A 33 22.51 30.04 -6.14
C THR A 33 23.39 29.42 -7.21
N GLU A 34 24.69 29.73 -7.23
CA GLU A 34 25.63 29.17 -8.20
C GLU A 34 25.81 27.66 -7.98
N ASP A 35 25.99 27.21 -6.73
CA ASP A 35 26.10 25.78 -6.41
C ASP A 35 24.87 24.98 -6.90
N ILE A 36 23.67 25.55 -6.72
CA ILE A 36 22.40 24.95 -7.16
C ILE A 36 22.38 24.83 -8.69
N LEU A 37 22.80 25.87 -9.41
CA LEU A 37 22.84 25.89 -10.87
C LEU A 37 23.91 24.93 -11.43
N GLN A 38 24.96 24.62 -10.67
CA GLN A 38 25.95 23.62 -11.08
C GLN A 38 25.47 22.17 -10.90
N GLN A 39 24.36 21.94 -10.17
CA GLN A 39 23.85 20.59 -9.88
C GLN A 39 22.38 20.39 -10.33
N PRO A 40 22.03 20.65 -11.61
CA PRO A 40 20.65 20.58 -12.09
C PRO A 40 20.03 19.18 -11.97
N ALA A 41 20.85 18.13 -12.03
CA ALA A 41 20.38 16.75 -11.89
C ALA A 41 19.73 16.46 -10.53
N LEU A 42 20.09 17.19 -9.47
CA LEU A 42 19.50 17.00 -8.14
C LEU A 42 18.00 17.31 -8.12
N PHE A 43 17.51 18.16 -9.02
CA PHE A 43 16.08 18.45 -9.13
C PHE A 43 15.25 17.26 -9.61
N THR A 44 15.87 16.27 -10.26
CA THR A 44 15.19 15.04 -10.69
C THR A 44 14.99 14.02 -9.56
N LEU A 45 15.69 14.20 -8.43
CA LEU A 45 15.56 13.34 -7.26
C LEU A 45 14.39 13.81 -6.39
N HIS A 46 13.69 12.89 -5.73
CA HIS A 46 12.72 13.26 -4.70
C HIS A 46 13.42 13.92 -3.50
N LEU A 47 12.75 14.90 -2.87
CA LEU A 47 13.29 15.59 -1.69
C LEU A 47 13.74 14.62 -0.59
N ILE A 48 12.91 13.63 -0.27
CA ILE A 48 13.24 12.61 0.73
C ILE A 48 14.50 11.81 0.37
N THR A 49 14.83 11.65 -0.91
CA THR A 49 16.08 10.99 -1.32
C THR A 49 17.27 11.87 -1.02
N LEU A 50 17.15 13.19 -1.22
CA LEU A 50 18.20 14.16 -0.91
C LEU A 50 18.46 14.22 0.60
N GLU A 51 17.40 14.27 1.41
CA GLU A 51 17.48 14.26 2.88
C GLU A 51 18.15 12.99 3.42
N ASN A 52 17.76 11.81 2.89
CA ASN A 52 18.38 10.54 3.27
C ASN A 52 19.87 10.52 2.92
N ARG A 53 20.26 10.96 1.72
CA ARG A 53 21.67 11.01 1.30
C ARG A 53 22.49 11.93 2.19
N THR A 54 21.97 13.12 2.49
CA THR A 54 22.63 14.07 3.39
C THR A 54 22.83 13.47 4.77
N THR A 55 21.80 12.86 5.33
CA THR A 55 21.86 12.23 6.67
C THR A 55 22.88 11.10 6.71
N ILE A 56 22.86 10.22 5.71
CA ILE A 56 23.81 9.10 5.58
C ILE A 56 25.26 9.60 5.49
N LEU A 57 25.51 10.64 4.69
CA LEU A 57 26.84 11.22 4.57
C LEU A 57 27.32 11.82 5.90
N ARG A 58 26.44 12.50 6.65
CA ARG A 58 26.76 12.99 8.01
C ARG A 58 27.10 11.86 8.98
N GLU A 59 26.31 10.79 8.98
CA GLU A 59 26.59 9.59 9.79
C GLU A 59 27.98 9.02 9.48
N CYS A 60 28.43 9.11 8.23
CA CYS A 60 29.75 8.65 7.79
C CYS A 60 30.89 9.68 7.99
N GLY A 61 30.64 10.82 8.63
CA GLY A 61 31.68 11.81 8.95
C GLY A 61 31.94 12.86 7.87
N PHE A 62 31.10 12.95 6.83
CA PHE A 62 31.16 14.02 5.85
C PHE A 62 30.47 15.26 6.44
N VAL A 63 31.19 16.00 7.29
CA VAL A 63 30.66 17.22 7.92
C VAL A 63 31.09 18.44 7.10
N GLU A 64 32.39 18.66 6.96
CA GLU A 64 32.94 19.85 6.28
C GLU A 64 32.77 19.81 4.76
N THR A 65 32.74 18.61 4.18
CA THR A 65 32.71 18.38 2.72
C THR A 65 31.29 18.16 2.19
N LEU A 66 30.29 18.29 3.05
CA LEU A 66 28.89 18.07 2.70
C LEU A 66 28.31 19.25 1.94
N ASN A 67 28.25 19.11 0.63
CA ASN A 67 27.67 20.09 -0.29
C ASN A 67 26.85 19.37 -1.38
N LEU A 68 26.27 20.15 -2.30
CA LEU A 68 25.43 19.60 -3.37
C LEU A 68 26.19 18.64 -4.31
N LEU A 69 27.48 18.88 -4.55
CA LEU A 69 28.31 17.99 -5.36
C LEU A 69 28.52 16.62 -4.67
N THR A 70 28.75 16.63 -3.36
CA THR A 70 28.89 15.40 -2.56
C THR A 70 27.57 14.62 -2.55
N ILE A 71 26.43 15.32 -2.41
CA ILE A 71 25.10 14.69 -2.46
C ILE A 71 24.78 14.11 -3.84
N SER A 72 25.16 14.81 -4.93
CA SER A 72 24.95 14.33 -6.29
C SER A 72 25.78 13.08 -6.59
N LYS A 73 27.01 13.03 -6.06
CA LYS A 73 27.95 11.89 -6.17
C LYS A 73 27.76 10.79 -5.11
N TYR A 74 26.69 10.85 -4.31
CA TYR A 74 26.44 9.92 -3.20
C TYR A 74 26.69 8.44 -3.52
N ILE A 75 26.13 7.93 -4.63
CA ILE A 75 26.26 6.51 -5.01
C ILE A 75 27.72 6.15 -5.29
N THR A 76 28.47 7.06 -5.89
CA THR A 76 29.89 6.86 -6.15
C THR A 76 30.68 6.90 -4.85
N ILE A 77 30.40 7.87 -3.98
CA ILE A 77 31.10 8.07 -2.70
C ILE A 77 30.91 6.87 -1.77
N ILE A 78 29.69 6.39 -1.59
CA ILE A 78 29.41 5.29 -0.64
C ILE A 78 30.08 3.98 -1.08
N ARG A 79 30.36 3.85 -2.38
CA ARG A 79 31.08 2.70 -2.97
C ARG A 79 32.59 2.88 -3.01
N GLN A 80 33.14 3.95 -2.44
CA GLN A 80 34.60 4.09 -2.32
C GLN A 80 35.13 3.41 -1.06
N LYS A 81 36.41 3.07 -1.09
CA LYS A 81 37.17 2.59 0.07
C LYS A 81 37.37 3.72 1.07
N VAL A 82 37.38 3.42 2.37
CA VAL A 82 37.62 4.44 3.42
C VAL A 82 38.94 5.17 3.19
N LYS A 83 40.01 4.43 2.86
CA LYS A 83 41.32 5.00 2.53
C LYS A 83 41.27 6.03 1.39
N ALA A 84 40.48 5.74 0.35
CA ALA A 84 40.33 6.66 -0.78
C ALA A 84 39.56 7.94 -0.37
N LEU A 85 38.54 7.81 0.49
CA LEU A 85 37.81 8.97 1.01
C LEU A 85 38.73 9.88 1.85
N LYS A 86 39.57 9.28 2.70
CA LYS A 86 40.60 9.98 3.49
C LYS A 86 41.63 10.67 2.60
N ASN A 87 42.22 9.96 1.65
CA ASN A 87 43.24 10.50 0.74
C ASN A 87 42.72 11.67 -0.11
N ASN A 88 41.44 11.62 -0.51
CA ASN A 88 40.78 12.70 -1.23
C ASN A 88 40.25 13.83 -0.32
N LYS A 89 40.57 13.80 0.98
CA LYS A 89 40.13 14.77 1.99
C LYS A 89 38.61 14.94 2.04
N LEU A 90 37.86 13.88 1.72
CA LEU A 90 36.40 13.88 1.81
C LEU A 90 35.93 13.66 3.25
N ILE A 91 36.74 12.97 4.06
CA ILE A 91 36.57 12.77 5.50
C ILE A 91 37.93 13.00 6.18
N PRO A 92 37.97 13.31 7.50
CA PRO A 92 39.23 13.52 8.21
C PRO A 92 40.15 12.30 8.18
N LEU A 93 41.47 12.54 8.10
CA LEU A 93 42.49 11.48 8.00
C LEU A 93 42.54 10.61 9.27
N ASP A 94 42.37 11.25 10.42
CA ASP A 94 42.37 10.67 11.76
C ASP A 94 41.02 10.05 12.15
N LEU A 95 39.97 10.21 11.32
CA LEU A 95 38.65 9.66 11.60
C LEU A 95 38.69 8.12 11.71
N ASN A 96 38.33 7.59 12.87
CA ASN A 96 38.03 6.17 13.01
C ASN A 96 36.60 5.88 12.50
N MET A 97 36.48 5.18 11.37
CA MET A 97 35.18 4.90 10.75
C MET A 97 34.31 3.98 11.62
N MET A 98 34.91 3.04 12.35
CA MET A 98 34.17 2.13 13.22
C MET A 98 33.52 2.90 14.38
N ASP A 99 34.26 3.81 15.01
CA ASP A 99 33.72 4.67 16.08
C ASP A 99 32.69 5.67 15.55
N GLN A 100 32.97 6.26 14.39
CA GLN A 100 32.08 7.21 13.73
C GLN A 100 30.70 6.61 13.41
N LEU A 101 30.63 5.33 12.99
CA LEU A 101 29.37 4.66 12.72
C LEU A 101 28.74 4.09 14.00
N SER A 102 29.54 3.59 14.95
CA SER A 102 29.04 3.05 16.22
C SER A 102 28.27 4.09 17.04
N LYS A 103 28.74 5.34 17.08
CA LYS A 103 28.07 6.44 17.81
C LYS A 103 26.71 6.88 17.24
N GLN A 104 26.31 6.36 16.07
CA GLN A 104 25.01 6.69 15.46
C GLN A 104 23.86 5.85 16.03
N PHE A 105 24.18 4.87 16.89
CA PHE A 105 23.21 3.99 17.51
C PHE A 105 22.99 4.37 18.97
N ASP A 106 21.76 4.20 19.44
CA ASP A 106 21.40 4.48 20.85
C ASP A 106 21.98 3.43 21.81
N THR A 107 22.40 2.29 21.26
CA THR A 107 23.09 1.22 21.97
C THR A 107 24.46 0.98 21.36
N GLU A 108 25.40 0.47 22.14
CA GLU A 108 26.71 0.10 21.62
C GLU A 108 26.58 -1.01 20.56
N ILE A 109 26.85 -0.65 19.30
CA ILE A 109 26.89 -1.58 18.16
C ILE A 109 28.34 -1.71 17.68
N ARG A 110 28.86 -2.92 17.70
CA ARG A 110 30.19 -3.28 17.17
C ARG A 110 30.06 -4.53 16.30
N PRO A 111 30.11 -4.43 14.97
CA PRO A 111 30.10 -5.63 14.14
C PRO A 111 31.42 -6.40 14.30
N ASN A 112 31.32 -7.72 14.39
CA ASN A 112 32.47 -8.61 14.40
C ASN A 112 33.02 -8.75 12.97
N ILE A 113 33.90 -7.83 12.59
CA ILE A 113 34.58 -7.79 11.29
C ILE A 113 36.06 -7.48 11.47
N ASP A 114 36.88 -8.05 10.60
CA ASP A 114 38.29 -7.66 10.44
C ASP A 114 38.36 -6.36 9.65
N TYR A 115 38.18 -5.23 10.35
CA TYR A 115 38.12 -3.91 9.72
C TYR A 115 39.47 -3.50 9.14
N HIS A 116 39.46 -3.06 7.88
CA HIS A 116 40.59 -2.40 7.25
C HIS A 116 40.13 -1.22 6.37
N GLU A 117 40.95 -0.19 6.21
CA GLU A 117 40.57 1.02 5.44
C GLU A 117 40.37 0.76 3.94
N ASP A 118 40.84 -0.40 3.46
CA ASP A 118 40.59 -0.88 2.10
C ASP A 118 39.16 -1.41 1.86
N MET A 119 38.32 -1.49 2.90
CA MET A 119 36.90 -1.84 2.76
C MET A 119 36.10 -0.68 2.16
N HIS A 120 35.09 -1.03 1.37
CA HIS A 120 34.11 -0.06 0.88
C HIS A 120 33.22 0.44 2.01
N LEU A 121 32.94 1.75 2.03
CA LEU A 121 32.10 2.37 3.07
C LEU A 121 30.71 1.73 3.15
N GLN A 122 30.09 1.40 2.01
CA GLN A 122 28.82 0.69 1.97
C GLN A 122 28.89 -0.66 2.68
N THR A 123 29.94 -1.44 2.47
CA THR A 123 30.12 -2.76 3.10
C THR A 123 30.21 -2.63 4.62
N ILE A 124 30.98 -1.66 5.12
CA ILE A 124 31.08 -1.39 6.56
C ILE A 124 29.70 -1.05 7.12
N ARG A 125 28.94 -0.16 6.46
CA ARG A 125 27.56 0.17 6.87
C ARG A 125 26.63 -1.05 6.90
N GLU A 126 26.71 -1.93 5.91
CA GLU A 126 25.93 -3.17 5.87
C GLU A 126 26.25 -4.06 7.08
N HIS A 127 27.51 -4.14 7.51
CA HIS A 127 27.87 -4.85 8.74
C HIS A 127 27.29 -4.21 10.01
N PHE A 128 27.26 -2.88 10.10
CA PHE A 128 26.60 -2.19 11.21
C PHE A 128 25.09 -2.45 11.24
N PHE A 129 24.41 -2.44 10.08
CA PHE A 129 23.01 -2.84 9.99
C PHE A 129 22.82 -4.28 10.48
N ASN A 130 23.67 -5.22 10.05
CA ASN A 130 23.58 -6.62 10.48
C ASN A 130 23.77 -6.76 11.99
N ALA A 131 24.76 -6.09 12.57
CA ALA A 131 25.02 -6.13 14.00
C ALA A 131 23.84 -5.55 14.80
N TYR A 132 23.34 -4.38 14.39
CA TYR A 132 22.17 -3.76 15.03
C TYR A 132 20.94 -4.67 14.95
N LEU A 133 20.61 -5.22 13.77
CA LEU A 133 19.41 -6.04 13.61
C LEU A 133 19.54 -7.41 14.30
N ARG A 134 20.74 -7.98 14.40
CA ARG A 134 21.01 -9.16 15.25
C ARG A 134 20.79 -8.84 16.72
N GLN A 135 21.29 -7.71 17.20
CA GLN A 135 21.14 -7.35 18.60
C GLN A 135 19.70 -6.99 18.95
N ARG A 136 19.06 -6.15 18.14
CA ARG A 136 17.73 -5.60 18.42
C ARG A 136 16.61 -6.60 18.15
N LEU A 137 16.63 -7.26 17.00
CA LEU A 137 15.57 -8.15 16.54
C LEU A 137 15.96 -9.64 16.57
N GLN A 138 17.17 -9.98 17.02
CA GLN A 138 17.67 -11.35 17.06
C GLN A 138 17.58 -12.02 15.68
N LEU A 139 17.88 -11.29 14.61
CA LEU A 139 17.84 -11.86 13.26
C LEU A 139 18.88 -12.96 13.09
N THR A 140 18.44 -14.07 12.52
CA THR A 140 19.29 -15.17 12.05
C THR A 140 20.00 -14.80 10.75
N ASP A 141 21.01 -15.58 10.37
CA ASP A 141 21.71 -15.38 9.10
C ASP A 141 20.80 -15.60 7.89
N GLU A 142 19.84 -16.54 7.97
CA GLU A 142 18.83 -16.73 6.92
C GLU A 142 17.93 -15.50 6.77
N GLU A 143 17.48 -14.92 7.87
CA GLU A 143 16.62 -13.72 7.88
C GLU A 143 17.37 -12.49 7.35
N LEU A 144 18.64 -12.31 7.71
CA LEU A 144 19.50 -11.27 7.14
C LEU A 144 19.74 -11.48 5.64
N ASN A 145 20.02 -12.71 5.22
CA ASN A 145 20.17 -13.03 3.80
C ASN A 145 18.88 -12.71 3.01
N LYS A 146 17.71 -13.00 3.60
CA LYS A 146 16.41 -12.61 3.02
C LYS A 146 16.25 -11.09 2.95
N LEU A 147 16.63 -10.36 4.00
CA LEU A 147 16.62 -8.88 4.01
C LEU A 147 17.43 -8.34 2.83
N TRP A 148 18.67 -8.77 2.68
CA TRP A 148 19.55 -8.25 1.64
C TRP A 148 19.15 -8.70 0.24
N ARG A 149 18.53 -9.87 0.08
CA ARG A 149 18.01 -10.33 -1.22
C ARG A 149 16.75 -9.57 -1.64
N SER A 150 15.78 -9.41 -0.73
CA SER A 150 14.46 -8.85 -1.07
C SER A 150 14.35 -7.34 -0.86
N TYR A 151 15.11 -6.79 0.08
CA TYR A 151 14.97 -5.41 0.59
C TYR A 151 16.34 -4.69 0.67
N SER A 152 17.23 -4.96 -0.28
CA SER A 152 18.60 -4.43 -0.33
C SER A 152 18.71 -2.90 -0.28
N LYS A 153 17.64 -2.18 -0.61
CA LYS A 153 17.61 -0.71 -0.60
C LYS A 153 17.79 -0.15 0.82
N ILE A 154 17.69 -0.96 1.87
CA ILE A 154 17.80 -0.49 3.27
C ILE A 154 19.19 0.10 3.54
N LYS A 155 20.21 -0.32 2.79
CA LYS A 155 21.54 0.31 2.79
C LYS A 155 21.55 1.79 2.41
N HIS A 156 20.47 2.28 1.80
CA HIS A 156 20.27 3.69 1.46
C HIS A 156 19.32 4.40 2.43
N LYS A 157 19.14 3.84 3.63
CA LYS A 157 18.55 4.51 4.79
C LYS A 157 19.63 4.85 5.80
N SER A 158 19.36 5.88 6.58
CA SER A 158 20.19 6.22 7.74
C SER A 158 19.98 5.20 8.85
N PHE A 159 20.96 5.06 9.75
CA PHE A 159 20.84 4.20 10.92
C PHE A 159 19.74 4.72 11.84
N GLY A 160 19.70 6.03 12.07
CA GLY A 160 18.65 6.67 12.88
C GLY A 160 17.24 6.41 12.34
N HIS A 161 17.05 6.42 11.02
CA HIS A 161 15.76 6.08 10.42
C HIS A 161 15.33 4.65 10.73
N THR A 162 16.25 3.69 10.59
CA THR A 162 15.95 2.27 10.83
C THR A 162 15.68 2.00 12.31
N GLN A 163 16.44 2.65 13.21
CA GLN A 163 16.19 2.59 14.66
C GLN A 163 14.79 3.10 14.99
N ARG A 164 14.45 4.33 14.55
CA ARG A 164 13.14 4.94 14.77
C ARG A 164 12.00 4.08 14.25
N VAL A 165 12.14 3.47 13.07
CA VAL A 165 11.11 2.55 12.54
C VAL A 165 10.96 1.31 13.41
N VAL A 166 12.06 0.70 13.85
CA VAL A 166 12.00 -0.46 14.76
C VAL A 166 11.33 -0.09 16.07
N ASP A 167 11.67 1.06 16.65
CA ASP A 167 11.08 1.51 17.91
C ASP A 167 9.58 1.77 17.78
N ILE A 168 9.13 2.40 16.70
CA ILE A 168 7.69 2.59 16.44
C ILE A 168 6.99 1.24 16.31
N LEU A 169 7.57 0.29 15.57
CA LEU A 169 6.97 -1.02 15.41
C LEU A 169 6.84 -1.76 16.76
N GLU A 170 7.89 -1.78 17.57
CA GLU A 170 7.92 -2.52 18.84
C GLU A 170 7.12 -1.81 19.96
N HIS A 171 7.28 -0.50 20.10
CA HIS A 171 6.80 0.24 21.26
C HIS A 171 5.48 0.96 21.03
N ASP A 172 5.29 1.61 19.89
CA ASP A 172 4.06 2.34 19.61
C ASP A 172 2.97 1.43 19.04
N LEU A 173 3.35 0.54 18.12
CA LEU A 173 2.43 -0.36 17.42
C LEU A 173 2.41 -1.78 18.00
N LYS A 174 3.27 -2.09 18.98
CA LYS A 174 3.31 -3.36 19.70
C LYS A 174 3.42 -4.60 18.79
N PHE A 175 4.15 -4.48 17.68
CA PHE A 175 4.48 -5.62 16.84
C PHE A 175 5.41 -6.56 17.61
N SER A 176 5.08 -7.86 17.61
CA SER A 176 6.03 -8.86 18.08
C SER A 176 7.24 -8.94 17.15
N ARG A 177 8.38 -9.39 17.69
CA ARG A 177 9.60 -9.65 16.90
C ARG A 177 9.31 -10.45 15.64
N ASP A 178 8.59 -11.58 15.76
CA ASP A 178 8.24 -12.43 14.63
C ASP A 178 7.39 -11.71 13.57
N LYS A 179 6.52 -10.79 14.01
CA LYS A 179 5.72 -9.98 13.10
C LYS A 179 6.59 -9.03 12.30
N ILE A 180 7.56 -8.36 12.94
CA ILE A 180 8.54 -7.48 12.27
C ILE A 180 9.38 -8.27 11.27
N VAL A 181 9.93 -9.41 11.69
CA VAL A 181 10.77 -10.29 10.85
C VAL A 181 10.01 -10.81 9.62
N ARG A 182 8.73 -11.18 9.77
CA ARG A 182 7.90 -11.58 8.61
C ARG A 182 7.64 -10.42 7.65
N ASN A 183 7.80 -9.18 8.10
CA ASN A 183 7.52 -7.95 7.36
C ASN A 183 8.72 -7.00 7.30
N LEU A 184 9.95 -7.51 7.07
CA LEU A 184 11.17 -6.69 7.03
C LEU A 184 11.15 -5.54 6.00
N TYR A 185 10.25 -5.57 5.02
CA TYR A 185 10.03 -4.42 4.14
C TYR A 185 9.59 -3.15 4.90
N LEU A 186 9.03 -3.28 6.11
CA LEU A 186 8.62 -2.16 6.94
C LEU A 186 9.78 -1.32 7.42
N LEU A 187 11.01 -1.84 7.43
CA LEU A 187 12.22 -1.06 7.74
C LEU A 187 12.45 0.10 6.74
N HIS A 188 11.68 0.15 5.65
CA HIS A 188 11.65 1.25 4.70
C HIS A 188 10.57 2.29 4.94
N ALA A 189 9.62 2.01 5.83
CA ALA A 189 8.48 2.86 6.10
C ALA A 189 8.92 4.26 6.53
N ASP A 190 8.06 5.24 6.29
CA ASP A 190 8.28 6.59 6.78
C ASP A 190 7.82 6.68 8.25
N PRO A 191 8.73 6.87 9.22
CA PRO A 191 8.39 6.87 10.63
C PRO A 191 7.38 7.98 10.98
N GLU A 192 7.47 9.15 10.36
CA GLU A 192 6.53 10.24 10.66
C GLU A 192 5.14 9.94 10.13
N ASN A 193 5.05 9.30 8.96
CA ASN A 193 3.79 8.81 8.44
C ASN A 193 3.18 7.74 9.36
N MET A 194 3.99 6.82 9.89
CA MET A 194 3.52 5.78 10.83
C MET A 194 2.90 6.39 12.10
N LEU A 195 3.53 7.40 12.67
CA LEU A 195 3.05 8.07 13.89
C LEU A 195 1.73 8.83 13.64
N ARG A 196 1.63 9.55 12.51
CA ARG A 196 0.46 10.35 12.16
C ARG A 196 -0.81 9.54 11.89
N TYR A 197 -0.70 8.25 11.63
CA TYR A 197 -1.86 7.43 11.25
C TYR A 197 -2.98 7.44 12.28
N SER A 198 -2.64 7.33 13.57
CA SER A 198 -3.66 7.30 14.64
C SER A 198 -4.41 8.63 14.75
N GLU A 199 -3.82 9.73 14.29
CA GLU A 199 -4.44 11.06 14.27
C GLU A 199 -5.32 11.24 13.03
N VAL A 200 -4.83 10.79 11.87
CA VAL A 200 -5.48 11.02 10.57
C VAL A 200 -6.59 10.00 10.30
N VAL A 201 -6.40 8.74 10.69
CA VAL A 201 -7.34 7.63 10.52
C VAL A 201 -7.39 6.85 11.84
N PRO A 202 -8.09 7.35 12.87
CA PRO A 202 -8.06 6.74 14.21
C PRO A 202 -8.70 5.34 14.26
N SER A 203 -9.74 5.12 13.47
CA SER A 203 -10.43 3.83 13.42
C SER A 203 -11.02 3.56 12.03
N ILE A 204 -11.29 2.29 11.74
CA ILE A 204 -12.05 1.85 10.56
C ILE A 204 -13.16 0.94 11.07
N ALA A 205 -14.42 1.29 10.81
CA ALA A 205 -15.61 0.59 11.35
C ALA A 205 -15.52 0.31 12.87
N GLY A 206 -15.04 1.29 13.64
CA GLY A 206 -14.92 1.22 15.11
C GLY A 206 -13.76 0.38 15.64
N VAL A 207 -12.94 -0.23 14.78
CA VAL A 207 -11.71 -0.92 15.17
C VAL A 207 -10.54 0.05 15.11
N ASP A 208 -9.71 0.07 16.16
CA ASP A 208 -8.52 0.92 16.23
C ASP A 208 -7.59 0.63 15.04
N ILE A 209 -7.08 1.70 14.42
CA ILE A 209 -6.23 1.57 13.23
C ILE A 209 -4.96 0.75 13.49
N ARG A 210 -4.44 0.75 14.73
CA ARG A 210 -3.25 -0.02 15.12
C ARG A 210 -3.52 -1.52 14.98
N ASP A 211 -4.71 -1.98 15.36
CA ASP A 211 -5.11 -3.38 15.18
C ASP A 211 -5.20 -3.74 13.70
N VAL A 212 -5.71 -2.81 12.88
CA VAL A 212 -5.76 -2.99 11.42
C VAL A 212 -4.35 -3.08 10.83
N MET A 213 -3.41 -2.26 11.30
CA MET A 213 -2.00 -2.29 10.87
C MET A 213 -1.30 -3.59 11.28
N ILE A 214 -1.56 -4.11 12.48
CA ILE A 214 -1.03 -5.41 12.90
C ILE A 214 -1.58 -6.50 11.96
N LYS A 215 -2.88 -6.47 11.65
CA LYS A 215 -3.48 -7.44 10.72
C LYS A 215 -2.95 -7.30 9.30
N GLN A 216 -2.78 -6.07 8.80
CA GLN A 216 -2.33 -5.74 7.46
C GLN A 216 -1.16 -4.74 7.47
N PRO A 217 0.08 -5.19 7.75
CA PRO A 217 1.22 -4.28 7.97
C PRO A 217 1.58 -3.44 6.76
N LYS A 218 1.26 -3.90 5.55
CA LYS A 218 1.53 -3.16 4.32
C LYS A 218 0.83 -1.79 4.26
N VAL A 219 -0.21 -1.55 5.08
CA VAL A 219 -0.84 -0.23 5.22
C VAL A 219 0.18 0.82 5.69
N LEU A 220 1.12 0.46 6.57
CA LEU A 220 2.15 1.37 7.09
C LEU A 220 3.05 1.97 5.99
N MET A 221 3.11 1.33 4.81
CA MET A 221 3.87 1.80 3.65
C MET A 221 3.11 2.83 2.81
N ILE A 222 1.84 3.07 3.10
CA ILE A 222 0.97 3.98 2.37
C ILE A 222 0.89 5.30 3.15
N PRO A 223 0.86 6.48 2.50
CA PRO A 223 0.59 7.73 3.18
C PRO A 223 -0.78 7.70 3.89
N CYS A 224 -0.83 8.14 5.15
CA CYS A 224 -2.08 8.13 5.94
C CYS A 224 -3.19 8.98 5.29
N GLU A 225 -2.84 10.10 4.64
CA GLU A 225 -3.78 10.93 3.88
C GLU A 225 -4.40 10.18 2.70
N ALA A 226 -3.60 9.36 2.00
CA ALA A 226 -4.12 8.56 0.90
C ALA A 226 -5.11 7.50 1.41
N VAL A 227 -4.86 6.90 2.58
CA VAL A 227 -5.82 5.98 3.19
C VAL A 227 -7.12 6.71 3.58
N LYS A 228 -7.02 7.91 4.16
CA LYS A 228 -8.18 8.75 4.50
C LYS A 228 -9.03 9.11 3.28
N GLU A 229 -8.38 9.52 2.20
CA GLU A 229 -9.03 9.83 0.91
C GLU A 229 -9.69 8.60 0.28
N LEU A 230 -9.01 7.44 0.32
CA LEU A 230 -9.60 6.19 -0.15
C LEU A 230 -10.88 5.86 0.63
N LEU A 231 -10.87 6.02 1.95
CA LEU A 231 -12.03 5.77 2.81
C LEU A 231 -13.16 6.79 2.54
N SER A 232 -12.86 8.05 2.19
CA SER A 232 -13.90 8.99 1.79
C SER A 232 -14.59 8.55 0.50
N TYR A 233 -13.83 8.10 -0.52
CA TYR A 233 -14.44 7.58 -1.74
C TYR A 233 -15.32 6.36 -1.49
N LEU A 234 -14.91 5.41 -0.65
CA LEU A 234 -15.75 4.27 -0.31
C LEU A 234 -17.08 4.70 0.33
N ARG A 235 -17.05 5.68 1.25
CA ARG A 235 -18.25 6.22 1.88
C ARG A 235 -19.15 6.97 0.90
N GLU A 236 -18.58 7.78 0.02
CA GLU A 236 -19.33 8.49 -1.03
C GLU A 236 -20.06 7.54 -1.99
N PHE A 237 -19.48 6.37 -2.25
CA PHE A 237 -20.10 5.30 -3.03
C PHE A 237 -21.01 4.38 -2.20
N GLY A 238 -21.28 4.70 -0.94
CA GLY A 238 -22.20 3.96 -0.08
C GLY A 238 -21.67 2.59 0.37
N ILE A 239 -20.36 2.38 0.36
CA ILE A 239 -19.71 1.14 0.76
C ILE A 239 -19.40 1.18 2.26
N ASP A 240 -19.89 0.18 2.97
CA ASP A 240 -19.68 0.00 4.40
C ASP A 240 -18.21 -0.31 4.73
N GLU A 241 -17.64 0.42 5.68
CA GLU A 241 -16.29 0.22 6.21
C GLU A 241 -16.10 -1.16 6.86
N ALA A 242 -17.18 -1.81 7.33
CA ALA A 242 -17.08 -3.19 7.80
C ALA A 242 -16.60 -4.15 6.69
N GLY A 243 -16.91 -3.84 5.42
CA GLY A 243 -16.39 -4.55 4.25
C GLY A 243 -14.89 -4.32 4.05
N VAL A 244 -14.35 -3.18 4.49
CA VAL A 244 -12.92 -2.86 4.45
C VAL A 244 -12.16 -3.70 5.46
N LEU A 245 -12.67 -3.89 6.67
CA LEU A 245 -12.04 -4.75 7.68
C LEU A 245 -11.98 -6.23 7.27
N LYS A 246 -13.01 -6.69 6.54
CA LYS A 246 -13.06 -8.04 5.95
C LYS A 246 -12.01 -8.21 4.84
N TYR A 247 -11.69 -7.13 4.12
CA TYR A 247 -10.73 -7.14 3.02
C TYR A 247 -9.79 -5.93 3.06
N SER A 248 -8.91 -5.89 4.07
CA SER A 248 -8.04 -4.73 4.35
C SER A 248 -6.97 -4.47 3.29
N THR A 249 -6.71 -5.42 2.39
CA THR A 249 -5.78 -5.23 1.26
C THR A 249 -6.20 -4.05 0.37
N ILE A 250 -7.48 -3.67 0.33
CA ILE A 250 -7.94 -2.48 -0.41
C ILE A 250 -7.20 -1.21 0.03
N LEU A 251 -6.84 -1.10 1.31
CA LEU A 251 -6.12 0.03 1.89
C LEU A 251 -4.70 0.19 1.34
N THR A 252 -4.21 -0.78 0.57
CA THR A 252 -2.87 -0.75 -0.06
C THR A 252 -2.88 -0.23 -1.50
N LEU A 253 -4.06 0.14 -2.01
CA LEU A 253 -4.23 0.71 -3.35
C LEU A 253 -4.15 2.24 -3.31
N SER A 254 -3.80 2.86 -4.44
CA SER A 254 -3.87 4.32 -4.53
C SER A 254 -5.33 4.79 -4.58
N PRO A 255 -5.65 5.99 -4.03
CA PRO A 255 -7.00 6.56 -4.08
C PRO A 255 -7.54 6.65 -5.50
N ASN A 256 -6.73 7.15 -6.44
CA ASN A 256 -7.08 7.23 -7.87
C ASN A 256 -7.44 5.85 -8.47
N THR A 257 -6.72 4.80 -8.08
CA THR A 257 -7.04 3.44 -8.55
C THR A 257 -8.39 2.98 -8.00
N VAL A 258 -8.67 3.26 -6.73
CA VAL A 258 -9.95 2.89 -6.12
C VAL A 258 -11.08 3.68 -6.75
N LEU A 259 -10.94 4.99 -6.91
CA LEU A 259 -11.93 5.86 -7.54
C LEU A 259 -12.27 5.40 -8.97
N ALA A 260 -11.25 5.21 -9.82
CA ALA A 260 -11.47 4.74 -11.19
C ALA A 260 -12.20 3.38 -11.24
N ARG A 261 -11.89 2.49 -10.29
CA ARG A 261 -12.56 1.18 -10.19
C ARG A 261 -13.99 1.31 -9.70
N LEU A 262 -14.27 2.19 -8.74
CA LEU A 262 -15.62 2.49 -8.26
C LEU A 262 -16.49 3.09 -9.38
N GLU A 263 -15.96 4.06 -10.11
CA GLU A 263 -16.65 4.65 -11.27
C GLU A 263 -16.95 3.62 -12.35
N GLN A 264 -16.02 2.69 -12.61
CA GLN A 264 -16.26 1.62 -13.56
C GLN A 264 -17.31 0.63 -13.05
N LEU A 265 -17.30 0.26 -11.77
CA LEU A 265 -18.31 -0.61 -11.19
C LEU A 265 -19.72 -0.01 -11.31
N LYS A 266 -19.86 1.30 -11.11
CA LYS A 266 -21.13 2.02 -11.26
C LYS A 266 -21.71 1.95 -12.69
N LYS A 267 -20.87 1.71 -13.71
CA LYS A 267 -21.32 1.56 -15.10
C LYS A 267 -21.89 0.17 -15.41
N THR A 268 -21.66 -0.82 -14.55
CA THR A 268 -22.10 -2.20 -14.75
C THR A 268 -23.34 -2.48 -13.91
N LYS A 269 -24.49 -2.72 -14.57
CA LYS A 269 -25.78 -2.93 -13.90
C LYS A 269 -25.75 -4.06 -12.87
N GLU A 270 -24.98 -5.11 -13.15
CA GLU A 270 -24.80 -6.27 -12.27
C GLU A 270 -24.20 -5.89 -10.90
N PHE A 271 -23.44 -4.81 -10.82
CA PHE A 271 -22.81 -4.35 -9.58
C PHE A 271 -23.62 -3.30 -8.84
N ASP A 272 -24.61 -2.65 -9.47
CA ASP A 272 -25.48 -1.69 -8.80
C ASP A 272 -26.28 -2.39 -7.68
N VAL A 273 -26.87 -3.55 -8.03
CA VAL A 273 -27.67 -4.40 -7.13
C VAL A 273 -26.86 -4.96 -5.97
N LEU A 274 -25.57 -5.20 -6.22
CA LEU A 274 -24.66 -5.87 -5.28
C LEU A 274 -23.63 -4.91 -4.65
N SER A 275 -23.81 -3.61 -4.85
CA SER A 275 -22.95 -2.54 -4.31
C SER A 275 -22.86 -2.59 -2.78
N LYS A 276 -23.95 -3.02 -2.12
CA LYS A 276 -24.06 -3.20 -0.67
C LYS A 276 -23.64 -4.60 -0.19
N HIS A 277 -23.11 -5.44 -1.08
CA HIS A 277 -22.66 -6.78 -0.71
C HIS A 277 -21.32 -6.70 0.05
N PRO A 278 -21.13 -7.44 1.17
CA PRO A 278 -19.90 -7.36 1.99
C PRO A 278 -18.60 -7.69 1.26
N ARG A 279 -18.67 -8.30 0.06
CA ARG A 279 -17.51 -8.63 -0.78
C ARG A 279 -17.22 -7.61 -1.88
N ILE A 280 -17.95 -6.50 -1.96
CA ILE A 280 -17.72 -5.45 -2.95
C ILE A 280 -16.29 -4.89 -2.83
N THR A 281 -15.76 -4.77 -1.61
CA THR A 281 -14.37 -4.33 -1.36
C THR A 281 -13.33 -5.28 -1.98
N LYS A 282 -13.58 -6.60 -1.93
CA LYS A 282 -12.75 -7.59 -2.59
C LYS A 282 -12.84 -7.48 -4.12
N LEU A 283 -14.04 -7.23 -4.65
CA LEU A 283 -14.25 -7.02 -6.08
C LEU A 283 -13.47 -5.78 -6.56
N ILE A 284 -13.57 -4.67 -5.84
CA ILE A 284 -12.80 -3.44 -6.13
C ILE A 284 -11.31 -3.74 -6.15
N ALA A 285 -10.80 -4.50 -5.18
CA ALA A 285 -9.38 -4.83 -5.14
C ALA A 285 -8.91 -5.70 -6.33
N TYR A 286 -9.79 -6.53 -6.89
CA TYR A 286 -9.48 -7.43 -8.02
C TYR A 286 -10.25 -7.08 -9.30
N GLN A 287 -10.59 -5.81 -9.48
CA GLN A 287 -11.56 -5.38 -10.49
C GLN A 287 -11.16 -5.77 -11.94
N THR A 288 -9.89 -5.66 -12.32
CA THR A 288 -9.41 -6.11 -13.65
C THR A 288 -9.70 -7.60 -13.88
N LYS A 289 -9.43 -8.43 -12.87
CA LYS A 289 -9.69 -9.88 -12.95
C LYS A 289 -11.18 -10.18 -12.99
N ALA A 290 -11.97 -9.43 -12.21
CA ALA A 290 -13.43 -9.56 -12.22
C ALA A 290 -14.04 -9.16 -13.58
N ALA A 291 -13.55 -8.09 -14.20
CA ALA A 291 -14.01 -7.62 -15.50
C ALA A 291 -13.73 -8.65 -16.62
N ILE A 292 -12.52 -9.20 -16.69
CA ILE A 292 -12.15 -10.25 -17.66
C ILE A 292 -13.04 -11.49 -17.48
N ARG A 293 -13.32 -11.86 -16.23
CA ARG A 293 -14.20 -13.01 -15.93
C ARG A 293 -15.64 -12.75 -16.28
N LEU A 294 -16.13 -11.54 -16.06
CA LEU A 294 -17.49 -11.15 -16.43
C LEU A 294 -17.66 -11.21 -17.95
N ASP A 295 -16.71 -10.64 -18.71
CA ASP A 295 -16.69 -10.70 -20.17
C ASP A 295 -16.67 -12.15 -20.68
N PHE A 296 -15.81 -13.00 -20.10
CA PHE A 296 -15.76 -14.42 -20.42
C PHE A 296 -17.10 -15.15 -20.13
N LEU A 297 -17.75 -14.86 -19.00
CA LEU A 297 -19.05 -15.44 -18.66
C LEU A 297 -20.16 -14.95 -19.60
N GLN A 298 -20.10 -13.69 -20.03
CA GLN A 298 -21.04 -13.10 -20.99
C GLN A 298 -20.88 -13.75 -22.38
N GLN A 299 -19.65 -13.99 -22.84
CA GLN A 299 -19.37 -14.73 -24.07
C GLN A 299 -19.93 -16.16 -24.03
N LEU A 300 -19.87 -16.81 -22.86
CA LEU A 300 -20.48 -18.12 -22.62
C LEU A 300 -22.01 -18.07 -22.41
N LYS A 301 -22.62 -16.89 -22.48
CA LYS A 301 -24.05 -16.64 -22.22
C LYS A 301 -24.53 -17.15 -20.85
N VAL A 302 -23.64 -17.16 -19.86
CA VAL A 302 -23.99 -17.51 -18.48
C VAL A 302 -24.81 -16.37 -17.88
N ARG A 303 -26.08 -16.66 -17.55
CA ARG A 303 -27.03 -15.63 -17.10
C ARG A 303 -26.73 -15.08 -15.70
N CYS A 304 -26.15 -15.90 -14.81
CA CYS A 304 -25.89 -15.52 -13.41
C CYS A 304 -24.38 -15.41 -13.15
N ALA A 305 -23.83 -14.19 -13.13
CA ALA A 305 -22.46 -13.96 -12.68
C ALA A 305 -22.47 -13.50 -11.21
N SER A 306 -22.25 -14.44 -10.28
CA SER A 306 -22.15 -14.12 -8.85
C SER A 306 -20.87 -13.32 -8.54
N LEU A 307 -20.95 -12.35 -7.62
CA LEU A 307 -19.79 -11.66 -7.05
C LEU A 307 -18.78 -12.64 -6.45
N ASN A 308 -19.26 -13.76 -5.90
CA ASN A 308 -18.41 -14.79 -5.33
C ASN A 308 -17.56 -15.46 -6.41
N VAL A 309 -18.14 -15.72 -7.58
CA VAL A 309 -17.44 -16.32 -8.73
C VAL A 309 -16.44 -15.32 -9.30
N LEU A 310 -16.87 -14.07 -9.51
CA LEU A 310 -16.03 -13.01 -10.07
C LEU A 310 -14.81 -12.68 -9.20
N SER A 311 -14.98 -12.65 -7.88
CA SER A 311 -13.92 -12.35 -6.89
C SER A 311 -13.20 -13.59 -6.33
N SER A 312 -13.46 -14.79 -6.86
CA SER A 312 -12.86 -16.06 -6.39
C SER A 312 -11.41 -16.26 -6.82
N HIS A 313 -10.75 -17.30 -6.30
CA HIS A 313 -9.44 -17.75 -6.80
C HIS A 313 -9.56 -18.36 -8.21
N SER A 314 -8.46 -18.48 -8.96
CA SER A 314 -8.49 -18.99 -10.34
C SER A 314 -9.04 -20.40 -10.44
N ASN A 315 -8.55 -21.31 -9.60
CA ASN A 315 -9.00 -22.70 -9.55
C ASN A 315 -10.51 -22.83 -9.25
N SER A 316 -11.05 -21.95 -8.40
CA SER A 316 -12.48 -21.94 -8.08
C SER A 316 -13.33 -21.48 -9.26
N PHE A 317 -12.84 -20.48 -10.01
CA PHE A 317 -13.51 -19.99 -11.22
C PHE A 317 -13.46 -21.03 -12.34
N GLU A 318 -12.30 -21.64 -12.61
CA GLU A 318 -12.17 -22.70 -13.62
C GLU A 318 -13.07 -23.89 -13.31
N LYS A 319 -13.14 -24.29 -12.03
CA LYS A 319 -14.05 -25.32 -11.57
C LYS A 319 -15.52 -24.95 -11.79
N TYR A 320 -15.89 -23.69 -11.57
CA TYR A 320 -17.24 -23.18 -11.87
C TYR A 320 -17.56 -23.31 -13.37
N ILE A 321 -16.63 -22.91 -14.24
CA ILE A 321 -16.81 -23.00 -15.70
C ILE A 321 -16.95 -24.46 -16.15
N ARG A 322 -16.07 -25.34 -15.66
CA ARG A 322 -16.05 -26.76 -16.07
C ARG A 322 -17.27 -27.53 -15.57
N ASP A 323 -17.66 -27.30 -14.32
CA ASP A 323 -18.75 -28.07 -13.70
C ASP A 323 -20.14 -27.52 -14.10
N GLY A 324 -20.22 -26.35 -14.75
CA GLY A 324 -21.45 -25.78 -15.33
C GLY A 324 -22.53 -25.38 -14.32
N TYR A 325 -22.25 -25.47 -13.01
CA TYR A 325 -23.21 -25.23 -11.93
C TYR A 325 -22.77 -24.08 -11.03
N ASP A 326 -23.71 -23.16 -10.75
CA ASP A 326 -23.52 -22.15 -9.73
C ASP A 326 -23.59 -22.74 -8.32
N ARG A 327 -22.40 -23.05 -7.79
CA ARG A 327 -22.22 -23.56 -6.42
C ARG A 327 -22.58 -22.55 -5.33
N THR A 328 -22.80 -21.28 -5.67
CA THR A 328 -23.19 -20.26 -4.70
C THR A 328 -24.62 -20.46 -4.21
N LYS A 329 -25.44 -21.29 -4.89
CA LYS A 329 -26.83 -21.62 -4.49
C LYS A 329 -27.62 -20.36 -4.12
N GLY A 330 -27.48 -19.29 -4.90
CA GLY A 330 -28.21 -18.05 -4.68
C GLY A 330 -27.79 -17.25 -3.44
N THR A 331 -26.55 -17.35 -2.95
CA THR A 331 -26.10 -16.51 -1.82
C THR A 331 -26.22 -15.01 -2.09
N ASP A 332 -25.95 -14.58 -3.33
CA ASP A 332 -26.04 -13.17 -3.70
C ASP A 332 -27.50 -12.72 -3.79
N VAL A 333 -28.37 -13.63 -4.27
CA VAL A 333 -29.84 -13.46 -4.24
C VAL A 333 -30.33 -13.39 -2.79
N ALA A 334 -29.84 -14.26 -1.91
CA ALA A 334 -30.20 -14.27 -0.48
C ALA A 334 -29.87 -12.94 0.19
N HIS A 335 -28.65 -12.45 -0.05
CA HIS A 335 -28.21 -11.15 0.45
C HIS A 335 -29.08 -10.02 -0.09
N TYR A 336 -29.35 -10.03 -1.40
CA TYR A 336 -30.20 -9.02 -2.05
C TYR A 336 -31.63 -9.01 -1.45
N LEU A 337 -32.29 -10.16 -1.34
CA LEU A 337 -33.65 -10.26 -0.82
C LEU A 337 -33.72 -9.84 0.65
N ASN A 338 -32.77 -10.27 1.48
CA ASN A 338 -32.70 -9.86 2.88
C ASN A 338 -32.53 -8.34 3.03
N MET A 339 -31.71 -7.75 2.16
CA MET A 339 -31.51 -6.30 2.13
C MET A 339 -32.78 -5.55 1.71
N VAL A 340 -33.47 -6.01 0.67
CA VAL A 340 -34.67 -5.37 0.14
C VAL A 340 -35.86 -5.45 1.10
N PHE A 341 -36.05 -6.61 1.72
CA PHE A 341 -37.20 -6.86 2.61
C PHE A 341 -36.89 -6.58 4.08
N HIS A 342 -35.69 -6.10 4.40
CA HIS A 342 -35.22 -5.84 5.76
C HIS A 342 -35.40 -7.04 6.71
N ARG A 343 -35.11 -8.24 6.20
CA ARG A 343 -35.20 -9.51 6.97
C ARG A 343 -33.82 -10.03 7.31
N GLN A 344 -33.73 -10.77 8.41
CA GLN A 344 -32.55 -11.55 8.76
C GLN A 344 -32.82 -13.03 8.56
N GLY A 345 -31.77 -13.81 8.26
CA GLY A 345 -31.87 -15.26 8.09
C GLY A 345 -32.12 -15.71 6.64
N ASN A 346 -32.67 -16.91 6.48
CA ASN A 346 -32.85 -17.55 5.17
C ASN A 346 -34.32 -17.61 4.73
N ASP A 347 -35.24 -16.97 5.45
CA ASP A 347 -36.69 -17.12 5.24
C ASP A 347 -37.12 -16.76 3.81
N ALA A 348 -36.62 -15.64 3.28
CA ALA A 348 -36.88 -15.22 1.91
C ALA A 348 -36.44 -16.27 0.89
N ILE A 349 -35.30 -16.91 1.13
CA ILE A 349 -34.75 -17.97 0.27
C ILE A 349 -35.53 -19.27 0.41
N GLU A 350 -35.93 -19.65 1.61
CA GLU A 350 -36.76 -20.85 1.82
C GLU A 350 -38.13 -20.72 1.14
N GLN A 351 -38.71 -19.52 1.13
CA GLN A 351 -39.90 -19.25 0.34
C GLN A 351 -39.61 -19.31 -1.17
N LEU A 352 -38.53 -18.67 -1.63
CA LEU A 352 -38.15 -18.68 -3.05
C LEU A 352 -37.89 -20.11 -3.57
N LYS A 353 -37.26 -20.97 -2.75
CA LYS A 353 -36.94 -22.39 -3.04
C LYS A 353 -38.16 -23.26 -3.36
N ARG A 354 -39.38 -22.82 -3.01
CA ARG A 354 -40.61 -23.50 -3.43
C ARG A 354 -40.77 -23.53 -4.95
N HIS A 355 -40.10 -22.63 -5.67
CA HIS A 355 -40.07 -22.62 -7.12
C HIS A 355 -38.87 -23.41 -7.66
N PRO A 356 -39.03 -24.32 -8.64
CA PRO A 356 -37.94 -25.18 -9.12
C PRO A 356 -36.75 -24.41 -9.72
N ASN A 357 -37.00 -23.22 -10.27
CA ASN A 357 -35.98 -22.39 -10.92
C ASN A 357 -35.44 -21.22 -10.06
N TRP A 358 -35.61 -21.29 -8.74
CA TRP A 358 -35.32 -20.19 -7.81
C TRP A 358 -33.89 -19.60 -7.87
N PHE A 359 -32.91 -20.38 -8.34
CA PHE A 359 -31.50 -19.99 -8.42
C PHE A 359 -31.02 -19.69 -9.84
N HIS A 360 -31.90 -19.73 -10.85
CA HIS A 360 -31.56 -19.48 -12.25
C HIS A 360 -31.79 -18.03 -12.69
N VAL A 361 -32.45 -17.23 -11.84
CA VAL A 361 -32.77 -15.83 -12.12
C VAL A 361 -31.77 -14.92 -11.39
N PRO A 362 -31.03 -14.06 -12.10
CA PRO A 362 -30.08 -13.12 -11.49
C PRO A 362 -30.79 -12.08 -10.62
N ALA A 363 -30.11 -11.61 -9.57
CA ALA A 363 -30.62 -10.55 -8.69
C ALA A 363 -30.96 -9.25 -9.45
N VAL A 364 -30.27 -8.97 -10.55
CA VAL A 364 -30.56 -7.81 -11.42
C VAL A 364 -31.97 -7.89 -12.02
N GLN A 365 -32.36 -9.06 -12.54
CA GLN A 365 -33.69 -9.26 -13.10
C GLN A 365 -34.75 -9.19 -12.00
N MET A 366 -34.48 -9.78 -10.84
CA MET A 366 -35.37 -9.68 -9.67
C MET A 366 -35.61 -8.22 -9.27
N GLN A 367 -34.58 -7.37 -9.33
CA GLN A 367 -34.71 -5.94 -9.07
C GLN A 367 -35.58 -5.23 -10.11
N GLU A 368 -35.39 -5.51 -11.40
CA GLU A 368 -36.22 -4.92 -12.46
C GLU A 368 -37.70 -5.26 -12.27
N ILE A 369 -38.02 -6.51 -11.92
CA ILE A 369 -39.39 -6.97 -11.64
C ILE A 369 -39.93 -6.30 -10.37
N LEU A 370 -39.14 -6.24 -9.30
CA LEU A 370 -39.53 -5.57 -8.07
C LEU A 370 -39.85 -4.09 -8.31
N ASP A 371 -38.99 -3.38 -9.05
CA ASP A 371 -39.19 -1.98 -9.38
C ASP A 371 -40.44 -1.78 -10.24
N TYR A 372 -40.72 -2.69 -11.17
CA TYR A 372 -41.97 -2.69 -11.94
C TYR A 372 -43.20 -2.88 -11.04
N LEU A 373 -43.19 -3.86 -10.14
CA LEU A 373 -44.30 -4.12 -9.20
C LEU A 373 -44.54 -2.92 -8.27
N LYS A 374 -43.47 -2.30 -7.75
CA LYS A 374 -43.58 -1.09 -6.94
C LYS A 374 -44.21 0.07 -7.72
N ARG A 375 -43.85 0.27 -8.98
CA ARG A 375 -44.47 1.28 -9.86
C ARG A 375 -45.96 1.01 -10.13
N ARG A 376 -46.40 -0.25 -10.04
CA ARG A 376 -47.81 -0.65 -10.14
C ARG A 376 -48.59 -0.54 -8.83
N GLY A 377 -47.94 -0.11 -7.74
CA GLY A 377 -48.58 0.13 -6.45
C GLY A 377 -48.55 -1.05 -5.49
N PHE A 378 -47.85 -2.14 -5.81
CA PHE A 378 -47.68 -3.26 -4.88
C PHE A 378 -46.73 -2.87 -3.75
N SER A 379 -47.09 -3.19 -2.51
CA SER A 379 -46.23 -2.96 -1.35
C SER A 379 -45.12 -4.01 -1.28
N LEU A 380 -44.04 -3.70 -0.54
CA LEU A 380 -42.96 -4.68 -0.32
C LEU A 380 -43.46 -5.93 0.41
N ASN A 381 -44.47 -5.81 1.27
CA ASN A 381 -45.06 -6.96 1.95
C ASN A 381 -45.83 -7.86 0.98
N ASP A 382 -46.62 -7.28 0.06
CA ASP A 382 -47.37 -8.06 -0.94
C ASP A 382 -46.42 -8.88 -1.82
N VAL A 383 -45.30 -8.27 -2.23
CA VAL A 383 -44.27 -8.94 -3.02
C VAL A 383 -43.54 -10.00 -2.19
N TYR A 384 -43.26 -9.75 -0.91
CA TYR A 384 -42.60 -10.72 -0.04
C TYR A 384 -43.46 -11.97 0.18
N GLU A 385 -44.76 -11.82 0.44
CA GLU A 385 -45.67 -12.95 0.62
C GLU A 385 -45.79 -13.82 -0.65
N ASN A 386 -45.48 -13.24 -1.81
CA ASN A 386 -45.52 -13.89 -3.12
C ASN A 386 -44.16 -13.84 -3.83
N ILE A 387 -43.06 -14.01 -3.09
CA ILE A 387 -41.69 -13.73 -3.55
C ILE A 387 -41.27 -14.44 -4.85
N GLN A 388 -41.92 -15.55 -5.19
CA GLN A 388 -41.67 -16.28 -6.44
C GLN A 388 -42.05 -15.46 -7.69
N ILE A 389 -42.89 -14.42 -7.56
CA ILE A 389 -43.21 -13.50 -8.66
C ILE A 389 -41.95 -12.85 -9.24
N LEU A 390 -40.90 -12.67 -8.43
CA LEU A 390 -39.62 -12.10 -8.85
C LEU A 390 -38.81 -13.02 -9.79
N LEU A 391 -39.28 -14.25 -10.03
CA LEU A 391 -38.62 -15.21 -10.92
C LEU A 391 -39.15 -15.15 -12.36
N TYR A 392 -40.22 -14.39 -12.62
CA TYR A 392 -40.88 -14.35 -13.92
C TYR A 392 -40.41 -13.15 -14.74
N PRO A 393 -40.12 -13.31 -16.04
CA PRO A 393 -39.73 -12.19 -16.88
C PRO A 393 -40.84 -11.16 -17.01
N LEU A 394 -40.46 -9.89 -17.22
CA LEU A 394 -41.37 -8.79 -17.52
C LEU A 394 -42.00 -8.91 -18.91
#